data_AF-A0A1T5P9I9-F1
#
_entry.id   AF-A0A1T5P9I9-F1
#
_cell.length_a   1.000
_cell.length_b   1.000
_cell.length_c   1.000
_cell.angle_alpha   90.00
_cell.angle_beta   90.00
_cell.angle_gamma   90.00
#
_symmetry.space_group_name_H-M   'P 1'
#
loop_
_entity.id
_entity.type
_entity.pdbx_description
1 polymer ?
#
loop_
_entity_poly.entity_id
_entity_poly.type
_entity_poly.pdbx_seq_one_letter_code
_entity_poly.pdbx_strand_id
1 'polypeptide(L)'
;MKTRCFLLLFASTALLFACKTTRVINSTDLTITGNYCAPAAAFTNNQDTIPLKNTDSLIKANPDLPVHEVLMANATGTLFLIRRMKEISGDTTLEGMMRRSELRSKIQHRLLLATMEIAGIAAELDCEGEKADQLAKYLDNFNSKRNTRLTVASIITGALTTIATVAIKEDGPQNAVAIGGGLLSAGLGALTINAAGKKIRFAHFRNVLSDIWYLPDTSAIYPPFTWYVLNEKHFSNSGQISLAANVKKRWERFDLEGSVSTSDKQLFFGDGGVYKADDLHTRAAMVNELQSTIRSVNQDLQRLLHYLVSIE
;
A
#
# COMPACT_ATOMS: atom_id res chain seq x y z
N MET A 1 -18.35 35.03 50.34
CA MET A 1 -18.85 33.88 49.53
C MET A 1 -18.74 34.08 48.01
N LYS A 2 -18.87 35.30 47.46
CA LYS A 2 -18.81 35.57 46.00
C LYS A 2 -17.46 35.27 45.33
N THR A 3 -16.33 35.42 46.04
CA THR A 3 -14.98 35.18 45.50
C THR A 3 -14.59 33.70 45.36
N ARG A 4 -15.20 32.80 46.15
CA ARG A 4 -14.91 31.35 46.10
C ARG A 4 -15.52 30.66 44.87
N CYS A 5 -16.63 31.17 44.34
CA CYS A 5 -17.31 30.58 43.18
C CYS A 5 -16.58 30.92 41.86
N PHE A 6 -16.00 32.12 41.76
CA PHE A 6 -15.21 32.55 40.59
C PHE A 6 -13.89 31.78 40.47
N LEU A 7 -13.24 31.47 41.61
CA LEU A 7 -12.02 30.65 41.65
C LEU A 7 -12.25 29.19 41.23
N LEU A 8 -13.44 28.62 41.50
CA LEU A 8 -13.78 27.25 41.09
C LEU A 8 -14.06 27.14 39.57
N LEU A 9 -14.62 28.18 38.95
CA LEU A 9 -14.83 28.24 37.50
C LEU A 9 -13.51 28.44 36.72
N PHE A 10 -12.56 29.18 37.28
CA PHE A 10 -11.23 29.35 36.67
C PHE A 10 -10.30 28.16 36.91
N ALA A 11 -10.42 27.47 38.05
CA ALA A 11 -9.64 26.26 38.34
C ALA A 11 -10.10 25.05 37.49
N SER A 12 -11.38 24.98 37.11
CA SER A 12 -11.92 23.91 36.25
C SER A 12 -11.57 24.09 34.77
N THR A 13 -11.39 25.32 34.29
CA THR A 13 -10.87 25.58 32.93
C THR A 13 -9.36 25.32 32.84
N ALA A 14 -8.58 25.62 33.88
CA ALA A 14 -7.14 25.36 33.91
C ALA A 14 -6.77 23.86 33.86
N LEU A 15 -7.64 22.97 34.37
CA LEU A 15 -7.44 21.51 34.32
C LEU A 15 -7.63 20.90 32.92
N LEU A 16 -8.28 21.60 31.99
CA LEU A 16 -8.47 21.15 30.60
C LEU A 16 -7.29 21.54 29.68
N PHE A 17 -6.40 22.44 30.12
CA PHE A 17 -5.23 22.89 29.37
C PHE A 17 -3.91 22.21 29.80
N ALA A 18 -3.98 21.06 30.48
CA ALA A 18 -2.80 20.21 30.63
C ALA A 18 -2.37 19.71 29.24
N CYS A 19 -1.51 20.49 28.58
CA CYS A 19 -0.84 20.20 27.32
C CYS A 19 -0.07 18.88 27.44
N LYS A 20 -0.76 17.74 27.26
CA LYS A 20 -0.10 16.49 26.92
C LYS A 20 0.42 16.67 25.50
N THR A 21 1.71 16.99 25.38
CA THR A 21 2.48 16.91 24.15
C THR A 21 2.04 15.69 23.34
N THR A 22 1.80 15.88 22.05
CA THR A 22 1.46 14.82 21.09
C THR A 22 2.59 13.79 21.04
N ARG A 23 2.55 12.82 21.95
CA ARG A 23 3.50 11.72 22.02
C ARG A 23 3.39 10.89 20.75
N VAL A 24 4.47 10.87 19.98
CA VAL A 24 4.66 9.93 18.87
C VAL A 24 4.87 8.56 19.47
N ILE A 25 4.05 7.59 19.06
CA ILE A 25 4.14 6.20 19.46
C ILE A 25 5.19 5.53 18.56
N ASN A 26 5.95 4.57 19.06
CA ASN A 26 6.84 3.78 18.20
C ASN A 26 6.13 2.48 17.80
N SER A 27 6.16 2.08 16.53
CA SER A 27 5.51 0.83 16.09
C SER A 27 6.07 -0.40 16.81
N THR A 28 7.35 -0.35 17.20
CA THR A 28 8.01 -1.41 17.98
C THR A 28 7.35 -1.64 19.34
N ASP A 29 6.80 -0.59 19.96
CA ASP A 29 6.11 -0.69 21.26
C ASP A 29 4.79 -1.47 21.14
N LEU A 30 4.26 -1.62 19.92
CA LEU A 30 3.06 -2.39 19.59
C LEU A 30 3.38 -3.81 19.12
N THR A 31 4.61 -4.29 19.33
CA THR A 31 5.11 -5.58 18.81
C THR A 31 5.09 -5.71 17.28
N ILE A 32 4.84 -4.61 16.56
CA ILE A 32 5.00 -4.50 15.12
C ILE A 32 6.46 -4.11 14.87
N THR A 33 7.33 -5.11 15.00
CA THR A 33 8.78 -4.99 14.85
C THR A 33 9.26 -5.64 13.57
N GLY A 34 10.24 -5.02 12.90
CA GLY A 34 11.02 -5.67 11.85
C GLY A 34 10.27 -5.95 10.54
N ASN A 35 10.77 -6.96 9.85
CA ASN A 35 10.47 -7.30 8.45
C ASN A 35 9.64 -8.59 8.34
N TYR A 36 8.68 -8.81 9.25
CA TYR A 36 7.98 -10.10 9.37
C TYR A 36 7.08 -10.46 8.17
N CYS A 37 6.72 -9.47 7.34
CA CYS A 37 6.00 -9.72 6.09
C CYS A 37 6.94 -10.15 4.95
N ALA A 38 8.24 -9.84 5.04
CA ALA A 38 9.18 -10.23 4.01
C ALA A 38 9.44 -11.75 4.04
N PRO A 39 9.73 -12.34 2.87
CA PRO A 39 10.07 -13.75 2.82
C PRO A 39 11.35 -14.02 3.62
N ALA A 40 11.36 -15.17 4.32
CA ALA A 40 12.51 -15.59 5.13
C ALA A 40 13.78 -15.84 4.29
N ALA A 41 13.61 -16.16 3.02
CA ALA A 41 14.68 -16.25 2.03
C ALA A 41 14.40 -15.31 0.87
N ALA A 42 15.43 -14.63 0.38
CA ALA A 42 15.32 -13.83 -0.83
C ALA A 42 14.98 -14.72 -2.04
N PHE A 43 14.24 -14.18 -3.00
CA PHE A 43 13.99 -14.85 -4.26
C PHE A 43 15.33 -15.14 -4.96
N THR A 44 15.54 -16.40 -5.34
CA THR A 44 16.78 -16.83 -5.97
C THR A 44 16.75 -16.50 -7.46
N ASN A 45 17.68 -15.65 -7.89
CA ASN A 45 17.87 -15.38 -9.31
C ASN A 45 18.62 -16.55 -9.95
N ASN A 46 17.90 -17.42 -10.66
CA ASN A 46 18.56 -18.36 -11.56
C ASN A 46 18.88 -17.63 -12.88
N GLN A 47 20.14 -17.65 -13.31
CA GLN A 47 20.57 -17.03 -14.57
C GLN A 47 19.75 -17.53 -15.77
N ASP A 48 19.30 -18.78 -15.73
CA ASP A 48 18.47 -19.41 -16.78
C ASP A 48 17.01 -18.90 -16.83
N THR A 49 16.63 -18.01 -15.90
CA THR A 49 15.26 -17.49 -15.73
C THR A 49 15.21 -15.96 -15.78
N ILE A 50 16.33 -15.28 -16.01
CA ILE A 50 16.34 -13.83 -16.19
C ILE A 50 15.77 -13.49 -17.58
N PRO A 51 14.66 -12.73 -17.66
CA PRO A 51 14.06 -12.42 -18.94
C PRO A 51 14.95 -11.51 -19.79
N LEU A 52 14.98 -11.77 -21.10
CA LEU A 52 15.67 -10.90 -22.05
C LEU A 52 14.92 -9.57 -22.19
N LYS A 53 15.65 -8.45 -22.04
CA LYS A 53 15.07 -7.09 -22.09
C LYS A 53 14.82 -6.56 -23.50
N ASN A 54 15.49 -7.10 -24.53
CA ASN A 54 15.33 -6.63 -25.91
C ASN A 54 14.09 -7.27 -26.56
N THR A 55 12.93 -6.76 -26.17
CA THR A 55 11.62 -7.27 -26.57
C THR A 55 11.41 -7.27 -28.10
N ASP A 56 11.82 -6.21 -28.81
CA ASP A 56 11.62 -6.13 -30.27
C ASP A 56 12.40 -7.21 -31.02
N SER A 57 13.68 -7.41 -30.66
CA SER A 57 14.50 -8.49 -31.21
C SER A 57 13.92 -9.86 -30.89
N LEU A 58 13.43 -10.03 -29.67
CA LEU A 58 12.84 -11.28 -29.20
C LEU A 58 11.58 -11.64 -29.99
N ILE A 59 10.66 -10.69 -30.19
CA ILE A 59 9.44 -10.89 -30.98
C ILE A 59 9.81 -11.24 -32.42
N LYS A 60 10.73 -10.48 -33.04
CA LYS A 60 11.18 -10.72 -34.41
C LYS A 60 11.82 -12.10 -34.62
N ALA A 61 12.51 -12.61 -33.60
CA ALA A 61 13.15 -13.93 -33.65
C ALA A 61 12.19 -15.11 -33.45
N ASN A 62 10.91 -14.86 -33.13
CA ASN A 62 9.90 -15.88 -32.87
C ASN A 62 8.57 -15.56 -33.61
N PRO A 63 8.58 -15.43 -34.94
CA PRO A 63 7.41 -15.01 -35.72
C PRO A 63 6.27 -16.04 -35.72
N ASP A 64 6.57 -17.28 -35.35
CA ASP A 64 5.65 -18.42 -35.28
C ASP A 64 4.90 -18.54 -33.95
N LEU A 65 5.14 -17.61 -33.02
CA LEU A 65 4.50 -17.51 -31.72
C LEU A 65 3.76 -16.17 -31.62
N PRO A 66 2.54 -16.13 -31.06
CA PRO A 66 1.89 -14.85 -30.83
C PRO A 66 2.67 -14.02 -29.80
N VAL A 67 2.66 -12.69 -29.99
CA VAL A 67 3.55 -11.75 -29.31
C VAL A 67 3.52 -11.92 -27.79
N HIS A 68 2.32 -11.96 -27.22
CA HIS A 68 2.14 -12.03 -25.77
C HIS A 68 2.73 -13.32 -25.18
N GLU A 69 2.63 -14.43 -25.91
CA GLU A 69 3.13 -15.74 -25.55
C GLU A 69 4.66 -15.78 -25.65
N VAL A 70 5.28 -15.08 -26.61
CA VAL A 70 6.74 -14.88 -26.66
C VAL A 70 7.22 -14.17 -25.40
N LEU A 71 6.58 -13.07 -25.04
CA LEU A 71 6.99 -12.27 -23.89
C LEU A 71 6.76 -13.01 -22.58
N MET A 72 5.62 -13.68 -22.44
CA MET A 72 5.33 -14.44 -21.24
C MET A 72 6.25 -15.65 -21.10
N ALA A 73 6.55 -16.34 -22.21
CA ALA A 73 7.52 -17.44 -22.21
C ALA A 73 8.96 -16.96 -21.94
N ASN A 74 9.31 -15.73 -22.34
CA ASN A 74 10.58 -15.12 -21.97
C ASN A 74 10.61 -14.76 -20.47
N ALA A 75 9.50 -14.22 -19.96
CA ALA A 75 9.36 -13.86 -18.55
C ALA A 75 9.53 -15.08 -17.63
N THR A 76 8.98 -16.24 -18.00
CA THR A 76 9.05 -17.48 -17.22
C THR A 76 10.26 -18.37 -17.59
N GLY A 77 11.11 -17.91 -18.52
CA GLY A 77 12.21 -18.68 -19.06
C GLY A 77 11.80 -19.94 -19.84
N THR A 78 10.55 -20.10 -20.25
CA THR A 78 10.09 -21.28 -21.00
C THR A 78 10.27 -21.16 -22.52
N LEU A 79 10.64 -19.99 -23.05
CA LEU A 79 10.66 -19.74 -24.50
C LEU A 79 11.46 -20.78 -25.30
N PHE A 80 12.69 -21.07 -24.89
CA PHE A 80 13.52 -22.08 -25.55
C PHE A 80 12.89 -23.47 -25.49
N LEU A 81 12.30 -23.84 -24.35
CA LEU A 81 11.67 -25.15 -24.15
C LEU A 81 10.45 -25.32 -25.06
N ILE A 82 9.64 -24.28 -25.20
CA ILE A 82 8.45 -24.26 -26.05
C ILE A 82 8.83 -24.43 -27.52
N ARG A 83 9.86 -23.70 -27.96
CA ARG A 83 10.38 -23.86 -29.34
C ARG A 83 10.85 -25.29 -29.59
N ARG A 84 11.65 -25.83 -28.67
CA ARG A 84 12.15 -27.20 -28.79
C ARG A 84 11.03 -28.23 -28.82
N MET A 85 9.96 -27.98 -28.07
CA MET A 85 8.76 -28.83 -28.06
C MET A 85 8.03 -28.79 -29.40
N LYS A 86 7.89 -27.60 -30.02
CA LYS A 86 7.31 -27.45 -31.37
C LYS A 86 8.15 -28.15 -32.44
N GLU A 87 9.47 -28.02 -32.39
CA GLU A 87 10.40 -28.65 -33.35
C GLU A 87 10.26 -30.17 -33.40
N ILE A 88 9.98 -30.82 -32.27
CA ILE A 88 9.87 -32.28 -32.16
C ILE A 88 8.41 -32.79 -32.16
N SER A 89 7.44 -31.90 -32.37
CA SER A 89 6.00 -32.24 -32.29
C SER A 89 5.54 -33.29 -33.32
N GLY A 90 6.22 -33.40 -34.46
CA GLY A 90 5.96 -34.40 -35.49
C GLY A 90 6.61 -35.77 -35.23
N ASP A 91 7.50 -35.89 -34.24
CA ASP A 91 8.17 -37.16 -33.96
C ASP A 91 7.28 -38.07 -33.12
N THR A 92 6.75 -39.12 -33.78
CA THR A 92 5.84 -40.11 -33.19
C THR A 92 6.57 -41.33 -32.62
N THR A 93 7.91 -41.36 -32.65
CA THR A 93 8.68 -42.44 -32.03
C THR A 93 8.54 -42.41 -30.51
N LEU A 94 8.82 -43.54 -29.85
CA LEU A 94 8.81 -43.60 -28.38
C LEU A 94 9.81 -42.61 -27.78
N GLU A 95 10.97 -42.42 -28.42
CA GLU A 95 11.98 -41.45 -28.00
C GLU A 95 11.47 -40.01 -28.14
N GLY A 96 10.85 -39.67 -29.28
CA GLY A 96 10.22 -38.37 -29.51
C GLY A 96 9.11 -38.05 -28.50
N MET A 97 8.25 -39.03 -28.22
CA MET A 97 7.20 -38.92 -27.19
C MET A 97 7.79 -38.68 -25.79
N MET A 98 8.82 -39.44 -25.41
CA MET A 98 9.49 -39.30 -24.12
C MET A 98 10.15 -37.91 -23.98
N ARG A 99 10.85 -37.45 -25.03
CA ARG A 99 11.51 -36.13 -25.04
C ARG A 99 10.50 -34.99 -24.94
N ARG A 100 9.35 -35.12 -25.60
CA ARG A 100 8.24 -34.16 -25.51
C ARG A 100 7.67 -34.09 -24.09
N SER A 101 7.47 -35.25 -23.45
CA SER A 101 7.03 -35.32 -22.05
C SER A 101 8.03 -34.67 -21.09
N GLU A 102 9.34 -34.84 -21.33
CA GLU A 102 10.39 -34.20 -20.52
C GLU A 102 10.34 -32.67 -20.65
N LEU A 103 10.21 -32.14 -21.88
CA LEU A 103 10.08 -30.70 -22.12
C LEU A 103 8.81 -30.14 -21.46
N ARG A 104 7.68 -30.85 -21.58
CA ARG A 104 6.42 -30.49 -20.94
C ARG A 104 6.58 -30.39 -19.42
N SER A 105 7.20 -31.38 -18.79
CA SER A 105 7.47 -31.36 -17.35
C SER A 105 8.33 -30.16 -16.95
N LYS A 106 9.39 -29.85 -17.72
CA LYS A 106 10.24 -28.68 -17.47
C LYS A 106 9.48 -27.36 -17.61
N ILE A 107 8.62 -27.23 -18.63
CA ILE A 107 7.76 -26.05 -18.81
C ILE A 107 6.82 -25.91 -17.62
N GLN A 108 6.11 -26.98 -17.24
CA GLN A 108 5.18 -26.99 -16.11
C GLN A 108 5.87 -26.59 -14.80
N HIS A 109 7.07 -27.10 -14.52
CA HIS A 109 7.82 -26.71 -13.33
C HIS A 109 8.17 -25.21 -13.33
N ARG A 110 8.60 -24.64 -14.47
CA ARG A 110 8.90 -23.20 -14.57
C ARG A 110 7.65 -22.34 -14.37
N LEU A 111 6.50 -22.75 -14.94
CA LEU A 111 5.23 -22.03 -14.76
C LEU A 111 4.70 -22.15 -13.33
N LEU A 112 4.88 -23.29 -12.68
CA LEU A 112 4.53 -23.48 -11.27
C LEU A 112 5.36 -22.55 -10.37
N LEU A 113 6.67 -22.46 -10.61
CA LEU A 113 7.55 -21.54 -9.88
C LEU A 113 7.10 -20.08 -10.07
N ALA A 114 6.80 -19.66 -11.31
CA ALA A 114 6.28 -18.33 -11.59
C ALA A 114 4.96 -18.03 -10.84
N THR A 115 4.07 -19.01 -10.76
CA THR A 115 2.80 -18.89 -10.00
C THR A 115 3.06 -18.75 -8.50
N MET A 116 4.01 -19.53 -7.95
CA MET A 116 4.41 -19.45 -6.55
C MET A 116 5.07 -18.11 -6.22
N GLU A 117 5.88 -17.55 -7.13
CA GLU A 117 6.47 -16.22 -6.98
C GLU A 117 5.38 -15.13 -6.90
N ILE A 118 4.39 -15.15 -7.80
CA ILE A 118 3.26 -14.21 -7.76
C ILE A 118 2.51 -14.35 -6.43
N ALA A 119 2.21 -15.58 -6.01
CA ALA A 119 1.50 -15.84 -4.76
C ALA A 119 2.30 -15.35 -3.54
N GLY A 120 3.62 -15.58 -3.52
CA GLY A 120 4.51 -15.14 -2.44
C GLY A 120 4.57 -13.62 -2.33
N ILE A 121 4.76 -12.91 -3.43
CA ILE A 121 4.78 -11.44 -3.43
C ILE A 121 3.40 -10.88 -3.06
N ALA A 122 2.32 -11.45 -3.59
CA ALA A 122 0.97 -11.02 -3.26
C ALA A 122 0.66 -11.20 -1.75
N ALA A 123 1.20 -12.24 -1.12
CA ALA A 123 1.10 -12.45 0.33
C ALA A 123 1.95 -11.45 1.13
N GLU A 124 3.17 -11.14 0.68
CA GLU A 124 4.01 -10.09 1.27
C GLU A 124 3.28 -8.74 1.24
N LEU A 125 2.68 -8.39 0.10
CA LEU A 125 1.88 -7.17 -0.05
C LEU A 125 0.61 -7.19 0.81
N ASP A 126 -0.11 -8.31 0.90
CA ASP A 126 -1.29 -8.46 1.78
C ASP A 126 -0.93 -8.10 3.22
N CYS A 127 0.18 -8.69 3.69
CA CYS A 127 0.68 -8.50 5.03
C CYS A 127 1.10 -7.05 5.29
N GLU A 128 1.84 -6.42 4.38
CA GLU A 128 2.26 -5.01 4.53
C GLU A 128 1.07 -4.04 4.45
N GLY A 129 0.06 -4.35 3.63
CA GLY A 129 -1.18 -3.57 3.54
C GLY A 129 -1.99 -3.64 4.84
N GLU A 130 -2.25 -4.86 5.33
CA GLU A 130 -2.97 -5.09 6.59
C GLU A 130 -2.20 -4.52 7.79
N LYS A 131 -0.87 -4.61 7.80
CA LYS A 131 -0.02 -3.99 8.83
C LYS A 131 -0.19 -2.47 8.87
N ALA A 132 -0.19 -1.81 7.72
CA ALA A 132 -0.43 -0.37 7.66
C ALA A 132 -1.85 -0.02 8.13
N ASP A 133 -2.86 -0.76 7.69
CA ASP A 133 -4.26 -0.55 8.06
C ASP A 133 -4.54 -0.81 9.55
N GLN A 134 -3.92 -1.82 10.16
CA GLN A 134 -4.01 -2.05 11.61
C GLN A 134 -3.42 -0.89 12.41
N LEU A 135 -2.28 -0.34 11.98
CA LEU A 135 -1.71 0.86 12.60
C LEU A 135 -2.62 2.07 12.40
N ALA A 136 -3.25 2.21 11.23
CA ALA A 136 -4.21 3.27 10.93
C ALA A 136 -5.41 3.19 11.88
N LYS A 137 -6.08 2.03 11.93
CA LYS A 137 -7.19 1.72 12.84
C LYS A 137 -6.83 1.92 14.31
N TYR A 138 -5.60 1.58 14.71
CA TYR A 138 -5.11 1.84 16.06
C TYR A 138 -5.08 3.35 16.36
N LEU A 139 -4.52 4.16 15.47
CA LEU A 139 -4.52 5.63 15.62
C LEU A 139 -5.92 6.24 15.56
N ASP A 140 -6.80 5.74 14.68
CA ASP A 140 -8.19 6.17 14.56
C ASP A 140 -8.96 5.94 15.85
N ASN A 141 -8.77 4.81 16.52
CA ASN A 141 -9.41 4.53 17.80
C ASN A 141 -9.02 5.55 18.89
N PHE A 142 -7.78 6.05 18.89
CA PHE A 142 -7.39 7.13 19.80
C PHE A 142 -8.01 8.47 19.38
N ASN A 143 -7.96 8.78 18.10
CA ASN A 143 -8.46 10.05 17.56
C ASN A 143 -9.98 10.15 17.76
N SER A 144 -10.73 9.08 17.48
CA SER A 144 -12.17 8.97 17.72
C SER A 144 -12.54 9.14 19.19
N LYS A 145 -11.87 8.43 20.12
CA LYS A 145 -12.11 8.60 21.56
C LYS A 145 -11.85 10.03 22.03
N ARG A 146 -10.81 10.69 21.51
CA ARG A 146 -10.51 12.08 21.84
C ARG A 146 -11.57 13.03 21.26
N ASN A 147 -11.89 12.89 19.97
CA ASN A 147 -12.84 13.74 19.29
C ASN A 147 -14.23 13.62 19.93
N THR A 148 -14.69 12.41 20.26
CA THR A 148 -15.93 12.20 21.01
C THR A 148 -15.93 12.92 22.36
N ARG A 149 -14.84 12.88 23.13
CA ARG A 149 -14.74 13.61 24.40
C ARG A 149 -14.78 15.13 24.21
N LEU A 150 -14.12 15.65 23.18
CA LEU A 150 -14.13 17.08 22.84
C LEU A 150 -15.52 17.54 22.39
N THR A 151 -16.20 16.75 21.56
CA THR A 151 -17.59 17.02 21.15
C THR A 151 -18.54 17.02 22.34
N VAL A 152 -18.46 16.01 23.21
CA VAL A 152 -19.29 15.96 24.43
C VAL A 152 -19.00 17.15 25.34
N ALA A 153 -17.73 17.51 25.53
CA ALA A 153 -17.36 18.68 26.32
C ALA A 153 -17.91 19.99 25.71
N SER A 154 -17.79 20.17 24.39
CA SER A 154 -18.34 21.33 23.68
C SER A 154 -19.85 21.45 23.87
N ILE A 155 -20.59 20.33 23.74
CA ILE A 155 -22.05 20.29 23.94
C ILE A 155 -22.41 20.65 25.39
N ILE A 156 -21.77 20.03 26.38
CA ILE A 156 -22.03 20.29 27.81
C ILE A 156 -21.70 21.74 28.16
N THR A 157 -20.55 22.27 27.71
CA THR A 157 -20.18 23.66 27.93
C THR A 157 -21.21 24.61 27.31
N GLY A 158 -21.63 24.37 26.07
CA GLY A 158 -22.64 25.20 25.41
C GLY A 158 -23.98 25.21 26.17
N ALA A 159 -24.42 24.03 26.62
CA ALA A 159 -25.64 23.89 27.42
C ALA A 159 -25.54 24.62 28.77
N LEU A 160 -24.46 24.41 29.53
CA LEU A 160 -24.23 25.08 30.82
C LEU A 160 -24.10 26.60 30.68
N THR A 161 -23.44 27.07 29.61
CA THR A 161 -23.33 28.50 29.30
C THR A 161 -24.71 29.12 29.12
N THR A 162 -25.55 28.48 28.31
CA THR A 162 -26.92 28.96 28.04
C THR A 162 -27.74 29.07 29.33
N ILE A 163 -27.69 28.04 30.19
CA ILE A 163 -28.38 28.04 31.48
C ILE A 163 -27.86 29.16 32.39
N ALA A 164 -26.53 29.31 32.48
CA ALA A 164 -25.90 30.31 33.32
C ALA A 164 -26.21 31.74 32.87
N THR A 165 -26.22 32.01 31.55
CA THR A 165 -26.59 33.32 30.98
C THR A 165 -28.02 33.70 31.31
N VAL A 166 -28.97 32.74 31.35
CA VAL A 166 -30.36 33.01 31.74
C VAL A 166 -30.51 33.25 33.25
N ALA A 167 -29.69 32.58 34.07
CA ALA A 167 -29.76 32.69 35.52
C ALA A 167 -29.11 33.98 36.09
N ILE A 168 -28.13 34.55 35.39
CA ILE A 168 -27.44 35.78 35.78
C ILE A 168 -28.22 36.98 35.25
N LYS A 169 -28.66 37.86 36.15
CA LYS A 169 -29.47 39.06 35.82
C LYS A 169 -28.66 40.35 35.65
N GLU A 170 -27.37 40.34 35.99
CA GLU A 170 -26.49 41.49 35.82
C GLU A 170 -25.79 41.44 34.46
N ASP A 171 -25.91 42.50 33.67
CA ASP A 171 -25.45 42.56 32.27
C ASP A 171 -23.95 42.26 32.10
N GLY A 172 -23.09 42.78 32.98
CA GLY A 172 -21.64 42.60 32.90
C GLY A 172 -21.22 41.12 33.03
N PRO A 173 -21.52 40.46 34.17
CA PRO A 173 -21.25 39.04 34.35
C PRO A 173 -21.99 38.13 33.35
N GLN A 174 -23.22 38.47 32.97
CA GLN A 174 -24.00 37.73 31.98
C GLN A 174 -23.31 37.72 30.60
N ASN A 175 -22.88 38.89 30.12
CA ASN A 175 -22.18 39.03 28.84
C ASN A 175 -20.83 38.33 28.87
N ALA A 176 -20.10 38.41 29.98
CA ALA A 176 -18.83 37.69 30.13
C ALA A 176 -18.99 36.17 30.02
N VAL A 177 -20.03 35.60 30.66
CA VAL A 177 -20.33 34.17 30.58
C VAL A 177 -20.79 33.76 29.18
N ALA A 178 -21.67 34.55 28.56
CA ALA A 178 -22.17 34.26 27.21
C ALA A 178 -21.04 34.24 26.17
N ILE A 179 -20.19 35.26 26.16
CA ILE A 179 -19.07 35.38 25.22
C ILE A 179 -18.02 34.30 25.52
N GLY A 180 -17.61 34.16 26.79
CA GLY A 180 -16.58 33.20 27.18
C GLY A 180 -16.99 31.75 26.93
N GLY A 181 -18.22 31.39 27.27
CA GLY A 181 -18.74 30.04 27.06
C GLY A 181 -19.01 29.71 25.59
N GLY A 182 -19.48 30.69 24.80
CA GLY A 182 -19.62 30.55 23.35
C GLY A 182 -18.27 30.37 22.63
N LEU A 183 -17.25 31.15 23.00
CA LEU A 183 -15.89 30.99 22.47
C LEU A 183 -15.28 29.65 22.89
N LEU A 184 -15.50 29.20 24.13
CA LEU A 184 -14.95 27.94 24.63
C LEU A 184 -15.61 26.73 23.96
N SER A 185 -16.94 26.73 23.79
CA SER A 185 -17.64 25.64 23.10
C SER A 185 -17.25 25.58 21.61
N ALA A 186 -17.18 26.73 20.93
CA ALA A 186 -16.72 26.82 19.55
C ALA A 186 -15.26 26.37 19.39
N GLY A 187 -14.39 26.78 20.32
CA GLY A 187 -12.99 26.37 20.34
C GLY A 187 -12.82 24.85 20.51
N LEU A 188 -13.56 24.25 21.45
CA LEU A 188 -13.59 22.79 21.63
C LEU A 188 -14.10 22.06 20.38
N GLY A 189 -15.13 22.59 19.72
CA GLY A 189 -15.63 22.09 18.45
C GLY A 189 -14.59 22.17 17.34
N ALA A 190 -13.90 23.31 17.20
CA ALA A 190 -12.85 23.51 16.21
C ALA A 190 -11.66 22.54 16.39
N LEU A 191 -11.31 22.17 17.64
CA LEU A 191 -10.27 21.18 17.93
C LEU A 191 -10.61 19.76 17.44
N THR A 192 -11.88 19.46 17.16
CA THR A 192 -12.28 18.19 16.54
C THR A 192 -11.97 18.14 15.04
N ILE A 193 -11.95 19.32 14.38
CA ILE A 193 -11.73 19.46 12.94
C ILE A 193 -10.22 19.41 12.62
N ASN A 194 -9.40 20.15 13.37
CA ASN A 194 -7.93 20.12 13.21
C ASN A 194 -7.27 19.33 14.34
N ALA A 195 -7.68 18.08 14.40
CA ALA A 195 -7.18 17.09 15.33
C ALA A 195 -5.67 16.89 15.15
N ALA A 196 -4.83 17.45 16.03
CA ALA A 196 -3.41 17.07 16.16
C ALA A 196 -3.32 15.64 16.74
N GLY A 197 -3.81 14.65 15.99
CA GLY A 197 -4.03 13.28 16.41
C GLY A 197 -2.75 12.59 16.88
N LYS A 198 -2.92 11.38 17.41
CA LYS A 198 -1.76 10.53 17.68
C LYS A 198 -1.04 10.22 16.38
N LYS A 199 0.29 10.13 16.46
CA LYS A 199 1.18 9.80 15.36
C LYS A 199 2.00 8.59 15.74
N ILE A 200 2.43 7.82 14.75
CA ILE A 200 3.29 6.66 14.95
C ILE A 200 4.56 6.79 14.12
N ARG A 201 5.70 6.41 14.68
CA ARG A 201 6.92 6.20 13.90
C ARG A 201 6.85 4.79 13.32
N PHE A 202 6.91 4.69 12.01
CA PHE A 202 6.86 3.44 11.28
C PHE A 202 7.94 3.44 10.19
N ALA A 203 8.85 2.48 10.26
CA ALA A 203 9.99 2.35 9.36
C ALA A 203 9.84 1.15 8.42
N HIS A 204 10.37 1.27 7.22
CA HIS A 204 10.27 0.28 6.15
C HIS A 204 11.64 -0.31 5.85
N PHE A 205 11.98 -1.45 6.48
CA PHE A 205 13.24 -2.16 6.20
C PHE A 205 13.30 -2.70 4.76
N ARG A 206 12.14 -3.10 4.23
CA ARG A 206 11.95 -3.54 2.85
C ARG A 206 10.72 -2.86 2.31
N ASN A 207 10.91 -1.76 1.57
CA ASN A 207 9.79 -0.97 1.10
C ASN A 207 9.27 -1.48 -0.25
N VAL A 208 8.20 -2.26 -0.20
CA VAL A 208 7.54 -2.82 -1.39
C VAL A 208 7.05 -1.76 -2.39
N LEU A 209 6.83 -0.52 -1.97
CA LEU A 209 6.38 0.55 -2.89
C LEU A 209 7.53 1.24 -3.64
N SER A 210 8.77 1.09 -3.15
CA SER A 210 9.94 1.85 -3.62
C SER A 210 10.21 1.61 -5.11
N ASP A 211 10.35 0.35 -5.53
CA ASP A 211 10.76 0.04 -6.90
C ASP A 211 9.67 0.41 -7.91
N ILE A 212 8.39 0.35 -7.54
CA ILE A 212 7.29 0.84 -8.38
C ILE A 212 7.37 2.35 -8.57
N TRP A 213 7.77 3.08 -7.52
CA TRP A 213 7.91 4.53 -7.58
C TRP A 213 9.11 4.98 -8.41
N TYR A 214 10.28 4.38 -8.19
CA TYR A 214 11.53 4.78 -8.83
C TYR A 214 11.76 4.13 -10.20
N LEU A 215 11.09 3.01 -10.48
CA LEU A 215 11.21 2.24 -11.72
C LEU A 215 12.69 1.94 -12.09
N PRO A 216 13.48 1.32 -11.19
CA PRO A 216 14.86 0.98 -11.50
C PRO A 216 14.96 -0.07 -12.62
N ASP A 217 16.09 -0.15 -13.30
CA ASP A 217 16.30 -1.14 -14.37
C ASP A 217 16.17 -2.59 -13.87
N THR A 218 16.49 -2.84 -12.61
CA THR A 218 16.36 -4.12 -11.92
C THR A 218 15.81 -3.88 -10.53
N SER A 219 14.90 -4.76 -10.08
CA SER A 219 14.31 -4.65 -8.76
C SER A 219 15.10 -5.43 -7.71
N ALA A 220 15.21 -4.84 -6.51
CA ALA A 220 15.69 -5.53 -5.31
C ALA A 220 14.54 -6.14 -4.50
N ILE A 221 13.30 -5.73 -4.82
CA ILE A 221 12.08 -6.19 -4.19
C ILE A 221 11.46 -7.36 -4.95
N TYR A 222 11.24 -7.21 -6.25
CA TYR A 222 10.51 -8.14 -7.07
C TYR A 222 11.44 -9.12 -7.80
N PRO A 223 11.04 -10.40 -7.93
CA PRO A 223 11.71 -11.36 -8.79
C PRO A 223 11.81 -10.88 -10.24
N PRO A 224 12.84 -11.30 -10.99
CA PRO A 224 13.03 -10.90 -12.39
C PRO A 224 11.81 -11.15 -13.27
N PHE A 225 11.14 -12.29 -13.11
CA PHE A 225 9.90 -12.63 -13.82
C PHE A 225 8.82 -11.56 -13.60
N THR A 226 8.49 -11.30 -12.33
CA THR A 226 7.43 -10.35 -11.98
C THR A 226 7.82 -8.92 -12.39
N TRP A 227 9.08 -8.54 -12.18
CA TRP A 227 9.59 -7.22 -12.55
C TRP A 227 9.52 -6.97 -14.06
N TYR A 228 9.86 -7.97 -14.86
CA TYR A 228 9.76 -7.90 -16.32
C TYR A 228 8.31 -7.66 -16.77
N VAL A 229 7.36 -8.47 -16.27
CA VAL A 229 5.93 -8.31 -16.62
C VAL A 229 5.41 -6.94 -16.20
N LEU A 230 5.78 -6.45 -15.03
CA LEU A 230 5.35 -5.15 -14.53
C LEU A 230 5.88 -3.97 -15.37
N ASN A 231 7.01 -4.12 -16.05
CA ASN A 231 7.67 -3.06 -16.81
C ASN A 231 7.50 -3.16 -18.33
N GLU A 232 7.18 -4.35 -18.86
CA GLU A 232 6.92 -4.54 -20.27
C GLU A 232 5.52 -4.02 -20.64
N LYS A 233 5.45 -3.09 -21.60
CA LYS A 233 4.23 -2.37 -21.95
C LYS A 233 3.16 -3.27 -22.58
N HIS A 234 3.57 -4.35 -23.22
CA HIS A 234 2.65 -5.31 -23.85
C HIS A 234 1.74 -6.05 -22.87
N PHE A 235 2.05 -6.04 -21.56
CA PHE A 235 1.17 -6.59 -20.51
C PHE A 235 0.15 -5.58 -19.98
N SER A 236 0.25 -4.32 -20.38
CA SER A 236 -0.74 -3.29 -20.05
C SER A 236 -1.87 -3.30 -21.07
N ASN A 237 -3.12 -3.18 -20.60
CA ASN A 237 -4.31 -3.08 -21.46
C ASN A 237 -4.19 -2.01 -22.56
N SER A 238 -3.44 -0.93 -22.30
CA SER A 238 -3.25 0.16 -23.27
C SER A 238 -2.08 -0.08 -24.24
N GLY A 239 -1.11 -0.93 -23.89
CA GLY A 239 0.16 -1.05 -24.60
C GLY A 239 1.08 0.19 -24.55
N GLN A 240 0.64 1.32 -23.95
CA GLN A 240 1.37 2.59 -24.02
C GLN A 240 2.31 2.81 -22.82
N ILE A 241 1.86 2.41 -21.63
CA ILE A 241 2.59 2.50 -20.38
C ILE A 241 2.57 1.15 -19.68
N SER A 242 3.65 0.81 -18.98
CA SER A 242 3.75 -0.44 -18.23
C SER A 242 2.78 -0.50 -17.05
N LEU A 243 2.57 -1.69 -16.49
CA LEU A 243 1.71 -1.88 -15.32
C LEU A 243 2.24 -1.07 -14.12
N ALA A 244 3.56 -1.14 -13.84
CA ALA A 244 4.18 -0.39 -12.75
C ALA A 244 4.05 1.13 -12.95
N ALA A 245 4.27 1.63 -14.17
CA ALA A 245 4.08 3.05 -14.46
C ALA A 245 2.62 3.49 -14.35
N ASN A 246 1.66 2.60 -14.66
CA ASN A 246 0.24 2.86 -14.49
C ASN A 246 -0.15 2.92 -13.01
N VAL A 247 0.29 1.95 -12.21
CA VAL A 247 0.12 1.95 -10.73
C VAL A 247 0.65 3.26 -10.13
N LYS A 248 1.89 3.64 -10.46
CA LYS A 248 2.48 4.91 -10.01
C LYS A 248 1.61 6.11 -10.35
N LYS A 249 1.10 6.20 -11.58
CA LYS A 249 0.21 7.30 -12.00
C LYS A 249 -1.11 7.32 -11.24
N ARG A 250 -1.65 6.15 -10.88
CA ARG A 250 -2.87 6.06 -10.07
C ARG A 250 -2.62 6.56 -8.66
N TRP A 251 -1.50 6.18 -8.04
CA TRP A 251 -1.09 6.73 -6.75
C TRP A 251 -0.91 8.24 -6.77
N GLU A 252 -0.19 8.76 -7.77
CA GLU A 252 -0.03 10.21 -7.95
C GLU A 252 -1.39 10.92 -8.03
N ARG A 253 -2.37 10.34 -8.75
CA ARG A 253 -3.66 10.97 -9.00
C ARG A 253 -4.67 10.82 -7.87
N PHE A 254 -4.78 9.64 -7.29
CA PHE A 254 -5.88 9.28 -6.39
C PHE A 254 -5.45 9.22 -4.92
N ASP A 255 -4.23 8.77 -4.65
CA ASP A 255 -3.73 8.59 -3.28
C ASP A 255 -2.93 9.80 -2.78
N LEU A 256 -2.32 10.56 -3.70
CA LEU A 256 -1.42 11.69 -3.41
C LEU A 256 -1.89 13.02 -4.04
N GLU A 257 -3.18 13.10 -4.39
CA GLU A 257 -3.89 14.33 -4.79
C GLU A 257 -3.22 15.13 -5.94
N GLY A 258 -2.44 14.48 -6.80
CA GLY A 258 -1.78 15.08 -7.96
C GLY A 258 -0.48 15.84 -7.65
N SER A 259 -0.07 15.96 -6.38
CA SER A 259 1.18 16.63 -6.01
C SER A 259 1.93 15.85 -4.93
N VAL A 260 3.11 15.33 -5.29
CA VAL A 260 3.92 14.52 -4.36
C VAL A 260 5.08 15.33 -3.82
N SER A 261 5.01 15.68 -2.54
CA SER A 261 6.08 16.42 -1.87
C SER A 261 7.31 15.55 -1.60
N THR A 262 8.47 16.17 -1.32
CA THR A 262 9.66 15.43 -0.90
C THR A 262 9.42 14.65 0.39
N SER A 263 8.59 15.18 1.30
CA SER A 263 8.18 14.47 2.50
C SER A 263 7.36 13.22 2.18
N ASP A 264 6.43 13.28 1.23
CA ASP A 264 5.62 12.12 0.85
C ASP A 264 6.50 11.05 0.21
N LYS A 265 7.46 11.45 -0.62
CA LYS A 265 8.43 10.52 -1.22
C LYS A 265 9.23 9.78 -0.16
N GLN A 266 9.78 10.50 0.82
CA GLN A 266 10.52 9.89 1.91
C GLN A 266 9.63 8.99 2.77
N LEU A 267 8.41 9.46 3.07
CA LEU A 267 7.47 8.76 3.93
C LEU A 267 7.04 7.43 3.30
N PHE A 268 6.56 7.45 2.05
CA PHE A 268 5.94 6.30 1.40
C PHE A 268 6.91 5.42 0.61
N PHE A 269 7.91 6.01 -0.03
CA PHE A 269 8.82 5.32 -0.95
C PHE A 269 10.27 5.24 -0.44
N GLY A 270 10.59 5.90 0.67
CA GLY A 270 11.86 5.77 1.39
C GLY A 270 11.79 4.82 2.58
N ASP A 271 12.56 5.11 3.63
CA ASP A 271 12.69 4.25 4.83
C ASP A 271 11.53 4.41 5.84
N GLY A 272 10.49 5.18 5.50
CA GLY A 272 9.38 5.48 6.40
C GLY A 272 9.61 6.77 7.20
N GLY A 273 8.90 6.90 8.32
CA GLY A 273 8.89 8.16 9.07
C GLY A 273 7.81 8.22 10.14
N VAL A 274 7.29 9.42 10.37
CA VAL A 274 6.20 9.66 11.33
C VAL A 274 4.89 9.78 10.57
N TYR A 275 4.03 8.79 10.77
CA TYR A 275 2.73 8.63 10.12
C TYR A 275 1.59 9.14 11.01
N LYS A 276 0.60 9.75 10.37
CA LYS A 276 -0.78 9.90 10.86
C LYS A 276 -1.63 8.70 10.41
N ALA A 277 -2.88 8.65 10.87
CA ALA A 277 -3.82 7.61 10.46
C ALA A 277 -4.08 7.65 8.94
N ASP A 278 -4.38 8.83 8.39
CA ASP A 278 -4.63 9.00 6.95
C ASP A 278 -3.43 8.55 6.11
N ASP A 279 -2.21 8.92 6.50
CA ASP A 279 -0.99 8.47 5.82
C ASP A 279 -0.90 6.93 5.77
N LEU A 280 -1.30 6.24 6.84
CA LEU A 280 -1.28 4.77 6.89
C LEU A 280 -2.38 4.14 6.04
N HIS A 281 -3.57 4.74 6.03
CA HIS A 281 -4.65 4.36 5.11
C HIS A 281 -4.23 4.51 3.65
N THR A 282 -3.59 5.63 3.30
CA THR A 282 -3.02 5.87 1.97
C THR A 282 -1.97 4.80 1.62
N ARG A 283 -1.06 4.48 2.56
CA ARG A 283 -0.08 3.40 2.33
C ARG A 283 -0.76 2.05 2.11
N ALA A 284 -1.74 1.70 2.93
CA ALA A 284 -2.48 0.44 2.80
C ALA A 284 -3.20 0.35 1.45
N ALA A 285 -3.85 1.44 1.01
CA ALA A 285 -4.49 1.53 -0.30
C ALA A 285 -3.50 1.32 -1.44
N MET A 286 -2.35 2.01 -1.42
CA MET A 286 -1.31 1.84 -2.45
C MET A 286 -0.79 0.40 -2.51
N VAL A 287 -0.53 -0.22 -1.36
CA VAL A 287 -0.07 -1.63 -1.29
C VAL A 287 -1.12 -2.59 -1.83
N ASN A 288 -2.40 -2.42 -1.46
CA ASN A 288 -3.51 -3.27 -1.92
C ASN A 288 -3.76 -3.14 -3.44
N GLU A 289 -3.58 -1.95 -4.00
CA GLU A 289 -3.69 -1.71 -5.44
C GLU A 289 -2.59 -2.45 -6.22
N LEU A 290 -1.36 -2.37 -5.73
CA LEU A 290 -0.22 -3.09 -6.29
C LEU A 290 -0.40 -4.60 -6.17
N GLN A 291 -0.90 -5.08 -5.03
CA GLN A 291 -1.21 -6.49 -4.83
C GLN A 291 -2.21 -6.99 -5.89
N SER A 292 -3.26 -6.21 -6.13
CA SER A 292 -4.27 -6.53 -7.16
C SER A 292 -3.66 -6.58 -8.55
N THR A 293 -2.72 -5.67 -8.86
CA THR A 293 -1.98 -5.64 -10.12
C THR A 293 -1.04 -6.85 -10.27
N ILE A 294 -0.39 -7.30 -9.20
CA ILE A 294 0.46 -8.50 -9.25
C ILE A 294 -0.40 -9.77 -9.43
N ARG A 295 -1.54 -9.85 -8.75
CA ARG A 295 -2.47 -10.98 -8.91
C ARG A 295 -3.01 -11.08 -10.34
N SER A 296 -3.18 -9.97 -11.06
CA SER A 296 -3.66 -10.01 -12.44
C SER A 296 -2.68 -10.66 -13.42
N VAL A 297 -1.39 -10.73 -13.11
CA VAL A 297 -0.38 -11.45 -13.92
C VAL A 297 -0.73 -12.94 -14.09
N ASN A 298 -1.50 -13.52 -13.17
CA ASN A 298 -2.00 -14.89 -13.32
C ASN A 298 -2.87 -15.06 -14.57
N GLN A 299 -3.52 -14.01 -15.06
CA GLN A 299 -4.32 -14.07 -16.28
C GLN A 299 -3.41 -14.26 -17.51
N ASP A 300 -2.25 -13.60 -17.54
CA ASP A 300 -1.25 -13.76 -18.60
C ASP A 300 -0.61 -15.17 -18.55
N LEU A 301 -0.36 -15.70 -17.35
CA LEU A 301 0.09 -17.09 -17.17
C LEU A 301 -0.95 -18.10 -17.68
N GLN A 302 -2.23 -17.90 -17.33
CA GLN A 302 -3.32 -18.75 -17.80
C GLN A 302 -3.42 -18.74 -19.32
N ARG A 303 -3.26 -17.58 -19.94
CA ARG A 303 -3.23 -17.46 -21.41
C ARG A 303 -2.09 -18.28 -22.03
N LEU A 304 -0.88 -18.20 -21.48
CA LEU A 304 0.24 -19.03 -21.93
C LEU A 304 -0.06 -20.52 -21.75
N LEU A 305 -0.63 -20.94 -20.62
CA LEU A 305 -1.03 -22.33 -20.38
C LEU A 305 -2.06 -22.82 -21.41
N HIS A 306 -3.07 -22.01 -21.73
CA HIS A 306 -4.05 -22.33 -22.77
C HIS A 306 -3.39 -22.48 -24.15
N TYR A 307 -2.47 -21.56 -24.49
CA TYR A 307 -1.70 -21.68 -25.72
C TYR A 307 -0.90 -22.99 -25.79
N LEU A 308 -0.22 -23.36 -24.71
CA LEU A 308 0.57 -24.59 -24.64
C LEU A 308 -0.29 -25.84 -24.88
N VAL A 309 -1.50 -25.89 -24.32
CA VAL A 309 -2.44 -26.99 -24.56
C VAL A 309 -2.92 -27.01 -26.02
N SER A 310 -3.01 -25.87 -26.69
CA SER A 310 -3.47 -25.80 -28.09
C SER A 310 -2.44 -26.23 -29.13
N ILE A 311 -1.16 -26.27 -28.76
CA ILE A 311 -0.05 -26.67 -29.65
C ILE A 311 0.45 -28.09 -29.34
N GLU A 312 -0.23 -28.81 -28.45
CA GLU A 312 -0.07 -30.25 -28.24
C GLU A 312 -0.78 -31.06 -29.34
#